data_AF-S4R6A5-F1
#
_entry.id   AF-S4R6A5-F1
#
_cell.length_a   1.000
_cell.length_b   1.000
_cell.length_c   1.000
_cell.angle_alpha   90.00
_cell.angle_beta   90.00
_cell.angle_gamma   90.00
#
_symmetry.space_group_name_H-M   'P 1'
#
loop_
_entity.id
_entity.type
_entity.pdbx_description
1 polymer ?
#
loop_
_entity_poly.entity_id
_entity_poly.type
_entity_poly.pdbx_seq_one_letter_code
_entity_poly.pdbx_strand_id
1 'polypeptide(L)'
;DEQSGQDCVDGVQLGYLVIKDVQMFALSQVFTDLLQNIPRTTVHKRMDHLHVQKHQCDLEELRKLKAMKSIAFHSAKCTLISRSDMLALYTSCKLEPVLKTKKRRRKMVPQPQAPNASAPAP
;
A
#
# COMPACT_ATOMS: atom_id res chain seq x y z
N ASP A 1 19.16 15.44 -12.71
CA ASP A 1 18.92 14.11 -13.32
C ASP A 1 17.98 13.31 -12.44
N GLU A 2 16.77 13.03 -12.95
CA GLU A 2 15.90 12.03 -12.31
C GLU A 2 16.29 10.64 -12.81
N GLN A 3 16.64 9.75 -11.88
CA GLN A 3 17.05 8.39 -12.19
C GLN A 3 15.83 7.48 -12.35
N SER A 4 15.84 6.63 -13.37
CA SER A 4 14.77 5.65 -13.60
C SER A 4 15.39 4.30 -13.95
N GLY A 5 14.83 3.23 -13.41
CA GLY A 5 15.36 1.87 -13.58
C GLY A 5 14.32 0.79 -13.26
N GLN A 6 14.73 -0.47 -13.34
CA GLN A 6 13.92 -1.60 -12.91
C GLN A 6 14.56 -2.20 -11.66
N ASP A 7 13.75 -2.49 -10.64
CA ASP A 7 14.17 -3.13 -9.40
C ASP A 7 13.39 -4.43 -9.23
N CYS A 8 14.02 -5.44 -8.63
CA CYS A 8 13.38 -6.73 -8.37
C CYS A 8 12.82 -6.74 -6.94
N VAL A 9 11.50 -6.81 -6.81
CA VAL A 9 10.81 -6.88 -5.51
C VAL A 9 9.92 -8.12 -5.49
N ASP A 10 10.13 -8.98 -4.48
CA ASP A 10 9.39 -10.24 -4.30
C ASP A 10 9.45 -11.17 -5.54
N GLY A 11 10.52 -11.07 -6.33
CA GLY A 11 10.70 -11.85 -7.57
C GLY A 11 10.07 -11.23 -8.81
N VAL A 12 9.49 -10.02 -8.71
CA VAL A 12 8.90 -9.28 -9.82
C VAL A 12 9.76 -8.07 -10.19
N GLN A 13 9.99 -7.85 -11.49
CA GLN A 13 10.64 -6.63 -11.99
C GLN A 13 9.65 -5.47 -12.04
N LEU A 14 9.82 -4.51 -11.14
CA LEU A 14 9.04 -3.28 -11.09
C LEU A 14 9.86 -2.10 -11.60
N GLY A 15 9.25 -1.25 -12.42
CA GLY A 15 9.85 0.04 -12.73
C GLY A 15 9.82 0.97 -11.54
N TYR A 16 10.94 1.64 -11.29
CA TYR A 16 11.02 2.73 -10.34
C TYR A 16 11.50 4.00 -11.01
N LEU A 17 11.14 5.12 -10.39
CA LEU A 17 11.59 6.45 -10.75
C LEU A 17 11.95 7.19 -9.45
N VAL A 18 13.08 7.89 -9.47
CA VAL A 18 13.59 8.63 -8.32
C VAL A 18 13.08 10.07 -8.40
N ILE A 19 12.17 10.43 -7.51
CA ILE A 19 11.60 11.78 -7.39
C ILE A 19 12.06 12.32 -6.05
N LYS A 20 12.73 13.48 -6.06
CA LYS A 20 13.24 14.13 -4.83
C LYS A 20 14.06 13.16 -3.97
N ASP A 21 14.96 12.40 -4.60
CA ASP A 21 15.81 11.38 -3.95
C ASP A 21 15.07 10.18 -3.33
N VAL A 22 13.77 10.04 -3.58
CA VAL A 22 12.97 8.91 -3.10
C VAL A 22 12.64 7.98 -4.26
N GLN A 23 12.93 6.69 -4.09
CA GLN A 23 12.51 5.64 -5.01
C GLN A 23 10.99 5.43 -4.94
N MET A 24 10.34 5.74 -6.05
CA MET A 24 8.91 5.61 -6.22
C MET A 24 8.56 4.53 -7.23
N PHE A 25 7.55 3.72 -6.91
CA PHE A 25 7.06 2.63 -7.74
C PHE A 25 5.65 2.91 -8.24
N ALA A 26 5.34 2.43 -9.44
CA ALA A 26 4.01 2.57 -10.02
C ALA A 26 2.98 1.69 -9.30
N LEU A 27 2.00 2.32 -8.65
CA LEU A 27 0.94 1.63 -7.91
C LEU A 27 0.16 0.67 -8.80
N SER A 28 -0.06 1.04 -10.07
CA SER A 28 -0.74 0.22 -11.06
C SER A 28 -0.06 -1.14 -11.25
N GLN A 29 1.28 -1.16 -11.28
CA GLN A 29 2.07 -2.38 -11.48
C GLN A 29 2.17 -3.20 -10.19
N VAL A 30 2.43 -2.54 -9.06
CA VAL A 30 2.40 -3.18 -7.73
C VAL A 30 1.06 -3.89 -7.50
N PHE A 31 -0.04 -3.28 -7.94
CA PHE A 31 -1.36 -3.86 -7.81
C PHE A 31 -1.56 -5.12 -8.67
N THR A 32 -1.06 -5.13 -9.90
CA THR A 32 -1.21 -6.28 -10.82
C THR A 32 -0.27 -7.42 -10.51
N ASP A 33 0.92 -7.14 -9.98
CA ASP A 33 1.93 -8.16 -9.75
C ASP A 33 1.98 -8.65 -8.29
N LEU A 34 2.11 -7.73 -7.32
CA LEU A 34 2.23 -8.12 -5.90
C LEU A 34 0.87 -8.34 -5.23
N LEU A 35 -0.15 -7.56 -5.60
CA LEU A 35 -1.45 -7.56 -4.93
C LEU A 35 -2.57 -8.17 -5.77
N GLN A 36 -2.24 -9.02 -6.76
CA GLN A 36 -3.21 -9.59 -7.70
C GLN A 36 -4.37 -10.35 -7.02
N ASN A 37 -4.15 -10.88 -5.81
CA ASN A 37 -5.13 -11.65 -5.05
C ASN A 37 -5.99 -10.81 -4.09
N ILE A 38 -5.80 -9.48 -4.07
CA ILE A 38 -6.41 -8.59 -3.07
C ILE A 38 -7.31 -7.58 -3.77
N PRO A 39 -8.57 -7.42 -3.35
CA PRO A 39 -9.48 -6.50 -4.01
C PRO A 39 -9.00 -5.04 -3.86
N ARG A 40 -9.12 -4.26 -4.94
CA ARG A 40 -8.74 -2.84 -5.02
C ARG A 40 -9.31 -2.00 -3.88
N THR A 41 -10.53 -2.32 -3.44
CA THR A 41 -11.21 -1.63 -2.35
C THR A 41 -10.50 -1.79 -1.01
N THR A 42 -9.93 -2.98 -0.74
CA THR A 42 -9.14 -3.23 0.48
C THR A 42 -7.84 -2.47 0.43
N VAL A 43 -7.15 -2.44 -0.72
CA VAL A 43 -5.91 -1.68 -0.86
C VAL A 43 -6.16 -0.19 -0.64
N HIS A 44 -7.22 0.38 -1.23
CA HIS A 44 -7.59 1.77 -0.99
C HIS A 44 -7.89 2.06 0.49
N LYS A 45 -8.64 1.19 1.18
CA LYS A 45 -8.89 1.33 2.62
C LYS A 45 -7.60 1.22 3.44
N ARG A 46 -6.72 0.28 3.11
CA ARG A 46 -5.44 0.10 3.81
C ARG A 46 -4.52 1.30 3.63
N MET A 47 -4.44 1.84 2.40
CA MET A 47 -3.69 3.06 2.13
C MET A 47 -4.20 4.24 2.96
N ASP A 48 -5.52 4.38 3.09
CA ASP A 48 -6.15 5.41 3.92
C ASP A 48 -5.82 5.22 5.41
N HIS A 49 -5.91 3.98 5.92
CA HIS A 49 -5.58 3.64 7.30
C HIS A 49 -4.09 3.85 7.64
N LEU A 50 -3.20 3.48 6.72
CA LEU A 50 -1.75 3.63 6.86
C LEU A 50 -1.28 5.06 6.52
N HIS A 51 -2.19 5.95 6.11
CA HIS A 51 -1.90 7.32 5.70
C HIS A 51 -0.79 7.39 4.64
N VAL A 52 -0.82 6.44 3.69
CA VAL A 52 0.20 6.30 2.65
C VAL A 52 0.22 7.55 1.77
N GLN A 53 1.41 8.13 1.63
CA GLN A 53 1.63 9.26 0.74
C GLN A 53 1.57 8.78 -0.71
N LYS A 54 0.53 9.22 -1.42
CA LYS A 54 0.36 8.96 -2.85
C LYS A 54 0.82 10.16 -3.66
N HIS A 55 1.87 9.99 -4.45
CA HIS A 55 2.29 11.00 -5.42
C HIS A 55 1.51 10.78 -6.72
N GLN A 56 0.75 11.77 -7.16
CA GLN A 56 0.04 11.67 -8.43
C GLN A 56 0.99 11.97 -9.57
N CYS A 57 1.08 11.08 -10.56
CA CYS A 57 2.03 11.27 -11.64
C CYS A 57 1.72 12.51 -12.48
N ASP A 58 2.76 13.28 -12.76
CA ASP A 58 2.74 14.30 -13.80
C ASP A 58 2.94 13.67 -15.19
N LEU A 59 2.65 14.46 -16.25
CA LEU A 59 2.77 14.00 -17.63
C LEU A 59 4.20 13.56 -17.99
N GLU A 60 5.23 14.21 -17.43
CA GLU A 60 6.63 13.83 -17.65
C GLU A 60 6.98 12.49 -16.99
N GLU A 61 6.60 12.31 -15.72
CA GLU A 61 6.81 11.05 -14.99
C GLU A 61 6.07 9.89 -15.68
N LEU A 62 4.84 10.15 -16.14
CA LEU A 62 4.05 9.20 -16.90
C LEU A 62 4.74 8.82 -18.23
N ARG A 63 5.33 9.79 -18.93
CA ARG A 63 6.04 9.55 -20.19
C ARG A 63 7.30 8.70 -19.97
N LYS A 64 8.05 8.95 -18.90
CA LYS A 64 9.24 8.17 -18.51
C LYS A 64 8.85 6.72 -18.16
N LEU A 65 7.82 6.53 -17.33
CA LEU A 65 7.32 5.19 -16.96
C LEU A 65 6.80 4.40 -18.18
N LYS A 66 6.17 5.07 -19.14
CA LYS A 66 5.76 4.45 -20.42
C LYS A 66 6.97 4.01 -21.25
N ALA A 67 8.04 4.79 -21.27
CA ALA A 67 9.26 4.44 -22.01
C ALA A 67 9.88 3.12 -21.49
N MET A 68 9.76 2.87 -20.19
CA MET A 68 10.27 1.67 -19.52
C MET A 68 9.30 0.49 -19.50
N LYS A 69 8.12 0.64 -20.13
CA LYS A 69 7.01 -0.33 -20.10
C LYS A 69 6.55 -0.73 -18.69
N SER A 70 6.81 0.11 -17.68
CA SER A 70 6.37 -0.13 -16.30
C SER A 70 4.89 0.21 -16.08
N ILE A 71 4.28 0.93 -17.02
CA ILE A 71 2.84 1.18 -17.05
C ILE A 71 2.29 0.95 -18.45
N ALA A 72 1.00 0.62 -18.54
CA ALA A 72 0.32 0.48 -19.81
C ALA A 72 0.31 1.82 -20.58
N PHE A 73 0.50 1.75 -21.91
CA PHE A 73 0.45 2.93 -22.80
C PHE A 73 -0.87 3.73 -22.66
N HIS A 74 -1.95 3.04 -22.32
CA HIS A 74 -3.30 3.58 -22.17
C HIS A 74 -3.57 4.21 -20.80
N SER A 75 -2.65 4.09 -19.83
CA SER A 75 -2.83 4.72 -18.53
C SER A 75 -2.76 6.24 -18.68
N ALA A 76 -3.89 6.89 -18.39
CA ALA A 76 -4.03 8.34 -18.31
C ALA A 76 -3.90 8.87 -16.87
N LYS A 77 -3.98 7.97 -15.87
CA LYS A 77 -3.81 8.28 -14.45
C LYS A 77 -2.89 7.23 -13.84
N CYS A 78 -1.79 7.67 -13.26
CA CYS A 78 -0.85 6.82 -12.53
C CYS A 78 -0.58 7.46 -11.16
N THR A 79 -0.34 6.61 -10.18
CA THR A 79 0.00 7.02 -8.83
C THR A 79 1.28 6.29 -8.45
N LEU A 80 2.19 7.03 -7.84
CA LEU A 80 3.48 6.57 -7.37
C LEU A 80 3.44 6.40 -5.85
N ILE A 81 4.09 5.35 -5.38
CA ILE A 81 4.20 4.99 -3.97
C ILE A 81 5.66 4.73 -3.60
N SER A 82 6.06 5.14 -2.39
CA SER A 82 7.42 4.89 -1.92
C SER A 82 7.66 3.40 -1.69
N ARG A 83 8.93 2.98 -1.73
CA ARG A 83 9.32 1.60 -1.39
C ARG A 83 8.82 1.17 0.00
N SER A 84 8.94 2.07 0.97
CA SER A 84 8.56 1.81 2.36
C SER A 84 7.06 1.58 2.50
N ASP A 85 6.26 2.45 1.89
CA ASP A 85 4.80 2.34 1.91
C ASP A 85 4.30 1.11 1.16
N MET A 86 4.94 0.75 0.04
CA MET A 86 4.61 -0.46 -0.71
C MET A 86 4.84 -1.71 0.13
N LEU A 87 5.98 -1.81 0.83
CA LEU A 87 6.27 -2.93 1.73
C LEU A 87 5.30 -2.97 2.92
N ALA A 88 4.93 -1.80 3.47
CA ALA A 88 3.93 -1.72 4.53
C ALA A 88 2.55 -2.23 4.06
N LEU A 89 2.12 -1.84 2.86
CA LEU A 89 0.89 -2.36 2.25
C LEU A 89 0.96 -3.86 2.02
N TYR A 90 2.05 -4.35 1.42
CA TYR A 90 2.25 -5.78 1.16
C TYR A 90 2.21 -6.59 2.46
N THR A 91 2.92 -6.12 3.49
CA THR A 91 2.93 -6.74 4.82
C THR A 91 1.55 -6.73 5.46
N SER A 92 0.86 -5.58 5.46
CA SER A 92 -0.51 -5.46 6.02
C SER A 92 -1.52 -6.35 5.29
N CYS A 93 -1.36 -6.48 3.99
CA CYS A 93 -2.17 -7.32 3.12
C CYS A 93 -1.91 -8.82 3.31
N LYS A 94 -0.66 -9.22 3.56
CA LYS A 94 -0.25 -10.61 3.77
C LYS A 94 -0.55 -11.10 5.19
N LEU A 95 -0.46 -10.22 6.19
CA LEU A 95 -0.71 -10.53 7.60
C LEU A 95 -2.19 -10.59 7.97
N GLU A 96 -3.07 -9.91 7.22
CA GLU A 96 -4.52 -10.06 7.38
C GLU A 96 -5.05 -10.96 6.25
N PRO A 97 -4.96 -12.30 6.39
CA PRO A 97 -5.63 -13.19 5.47
C PRO A 97 -7.10 -12.78 5.48
N VAL A 98 -7.57 -12.33 4.32
CA VAL A 98 -8.96 -12.03 3.99
C VAL A 98 -9.83 -12.92 4.86
N LEU A 99 -10.54 -12.31 5.82
CA LEU A 99 -11.51 -12.98 6.68
C LEU A 99 -12.47 -13.71 5.75
N LYS A 100 -12.14 -14.98 5.46
CA LYS A 100 -13.03 -15.96 4.89
C LYS A 100 -14.27 -15.86 5.76
N THR A 101 -15.35 -15.44 5.13
CA THR A 101 -16.66 -15.27 5.75
C THR A 101 -17.01 -16.49 6.58
N LYS A 102 -16.66 -16.46 7.87
CA LYS A 102 -17.40 -17.18 8.90
C LYS A 102 -18.18 -16.13 9.64
N LYS A 103 -19.41 -15.97 9.14
CA LYS A 103 -20.60 -15.57 9.88
C LYS A 103 -20.49 -16.11 11.31
N ARG A 104 -19.91 -15.32 12.22
CA ARG A 104 -19.98 -15.57 13.66
C ARG A 104 -19.73 -14.25 14.38
N ARG A 105 -20.85 -13.66 14.77
CA ARG A 105 -20.97 -12.72 15.91
C ARG A 105 -19.85 -12.97 16.91
N ARG A 106 -19.04 -11.95 17.18
CA ARG A 106 -18.52 -11.69 18.52
C ARG A 106 -18.19 -10.21 18.62
N LYS A 107 -19.06 -9.53 19.36
CA LYS A 107 -18.81 -8.23 19.96
C LYS A 107 -17.43 -8.29 20.65
N MET A 108 -16.55 -7.35 20.37
CA MET A 108 -15.42 -7.07 21.25
C MET A 108 -15.19 -5.56 21.32
N VAL A 109 -15.98 -5.00 22.24
CA VAL A 109 -15.76 -3.84 23.14
C VAL A 109 -14.48 -3.01 22.93
N PRO A 110 -14.56 -1.67 22.84
CA PRO A 110 -13.44 -0.79 23.12
C PRO A 110 -13.47 -0.31 24.58
N GLN A 111 -12.40 -0.57 25.35
CA GLN A 111 -11.63 0.43 26.11
C GLN A 111 -10.84 -0.19 27.29
N PRO A 112 -9.62 0.31 27.55
CA PRO A 112 -8.89 0.06 28.80
C PRO A 112 -9.30 1.09 29.87
N GLN A 113 -9.87 0.61 30.98
CA GLN A 113 -9.94 1.39 32.22
C GLN A 113 -9.50 0.51 33.39
N ALA A 114 -8.32 0.83 33.94
CA ALA A 114 -7.98 0.63 35.33
C ALA A 114 -7.83 2.05 35.91
N PRO A 115 -8.24 2.32 37.17
CA PRO A 115 -7.66 1.64 38.32
C PRO A 115 -8.69 1.14 39.36
N ASN A 116 -8.33 0.00 39.96
CA ASN A 116 -8.92 -0.51 41.20
C ASN A 116 -8.41 0.35 42.36
N ALA A 117 -9.32 0.96 43.12
CA ALA A 117 -9.04 1.42 44.48
C ALA A 117 -10.18 0.94 45.38
N SER A 118 -9.87 -0.07 46.17
CA SER A 118 -10.72 -0.74 47.15
C SER A 118 -10.89 0.11 48.42
N ALA A 119 -12.13 0.21 48.92
CA ALA A 119 -12.54 0.13 50.34
C ALA A 119 -14.02 0.58 50.48
N PRO A 120 -14.86 -0.13 51.27
CA PRO A 120 -14.93 0.20 52.69
C PRO A 120 -15.17 -0.98 53.68
N ALA A 121 -14.96 -0.63 54.97
CA ALA A 121 -15.41 -1.27 56.22
C ALA A 121 -14.57 -2.47 56.72
N PRO A 122 -14.42 -2.66 58.05
CA PRO A 122 -15.44 -2.52 59.11
C PRO A 122 -15.58 -1.14 59.75
#